data_AF-A0A6G0SUQ6-F1
#
_entry.id   AF-A0A6G0SUQ6-F1
#
_cell.length_a   1.000
_cell.length_b   1.000
_cell.length_c   1.000
_cell.angle_alpha   90.00
_cell.angle_beta   90.00
_cell.angle_gamma   90.00
#
_symmetry.space_group_name_H-M   'P 1'
#
loop_
_entity.id
_entity.type
_entity.pdbx_description
1 polymer ?
#
loop_
_entity_poly.entity_id
_entity_poly.type
_entity_poly.pdbx_seq_one_letter_code
_entity_poly.pdbx_strand_id
1 'polypeptide(L)'
;MFGLIEIKPGTFRGNLVNEVDINEYIKSYSLKTNTRWCVESSKMSTRFVCRKIFKCHHSSFHKKTPKENNKGKSKNNLYVKDGLPAVISIQNDHNHTVVSEEALSYLRPTKGLNIQFEAYFNSGLGISESIRIHEENIELKHGINSTELANAHINPKYRTVRYWYDEWKKLYLGPHSGIGVNKILEEKMYEYEKNNIIVKFQKDPFAITIITPIMQRAHNLKFAKDIAFVDSTASCDSQSHSVTFMLTACGIGAVPLAVMITKGQSLDDYIVVFKLLKEAVPLAFCSLGYRLQFLTDDSEAERQALQYVLPNSKSLLCRFHICQSVWCGLFEKKNSILILKIEKYFMENFKHNMIFQAYFSSRTYKFTGF
;
A
#
# COMPACT_ATOMS: atom_id res chain seq x y z
N MET A 1 -32.48 -17.84 18.68
CA MET A 1 -31.67 -19.01 19.11
C MET A 1 -32.11 -20.17 18.24
N PHE A 2 -31.23 -20.75 17.42
CA PHE A 2 -31.60 -21.83 16.50
C PHE A 2 -32.06 -23.04 17.31
N GLY A 3 -33.28 -23.55 17.05
CA GLY A 3 -33.80 -24.75 17.69
C GLY A 3 -33.17 -25.96 17.02
N LEU A 4 -32.12 -26.51 17.63
CA LEU A 4 -31.34 -27.61 17.08
C LEU A 4 -31.54 -28.88 17.91
N ILE A 5 -31.84 -29.98 17.22
CA ILE A 5 -31.95 -31.32 17.81
C ILE A 5 -30.85 -32.18 17.21
N GLU A 6 -29.97 -32.71 18.06
CA GLU A 6 -28.98 -33.69 17.66
C GLU A 6 -29.66 -35.04 17.43
N ILE A 7 -29.49 -35.60 16.24
CA ILE A 7 -30.11 -36.87 15.85
C ILE A 7 -29.08 -38.00 15.86
N LYS A 8 -27.81 -37.65 15.60
CA LYS A 8 -26.64 -38.51 15.71
C LYS A 8 -25.46 -37.61 16.12
N PRO A 9 -24.41 -38.16 16.74
CA PRO A 9 -23.20 -37.41 17.04
C PRO A 9 -22.73 -36.57 15.84
N GLY A 10 -22.68 -35.25 16.02
CA GLY A 10 -22.28 -34.30 14.98
C GLY A 10 -23.32 -34.09 13.87
N THR A 11 -24.56 -34.57 13.99
CA THR A 11 -25.63 -34.34 13.00
C THR A 11 -26.87 -33.77 13.65
N PHE A 12 -27.20 -32.54 13.27
CA PHE A 12 -28.24 -31.71 13.84
C PHE A 12 -29.37 -31.48 12.82
N ARG A 13 -30.61 -31.48 13.30
CA ARG A 13 -31.74 -30.87 12.58
C ARG A 13 -32.10 -29.55 13.23
N GLY A 14 -32.33 -28.54 12.40
CA GLY A 14 -32.67 -27.21 12.86
C GLY A 14 -33.88 -26.63 12.14
N ASN A 15 -34.49 -25.63 12.79
CA ASN A 15 -35.49 -24.74 12.20
C ASN A 15 -34.84 -23.71 11.26
N LEU A 16 -33.91 -24.15 10.42
CA LEU A 16 -33.20 -23.30 9.47
C LEU A 16 -33.95 -23.34 8.15
N VAL A 17 -34.35 -22.18 7.65
CA VAL A 17 -35.35 -22.05 6.59
C VAL A 17 -34.70 -21.69 5.26
N ASN A 18 -33.48 -21.16 5.28
CA ASN A 18 -32.73 -20.77 4.09
C ASN A 18 -31.21 -20.95 4.26
N GLU A 19 -30.44 -20.67 3.19
CA GLU A 19 -28.98 -20.79 3.20
C GLU A 19 -28.28 -19.72 4.08
N VAL A 20 -28.92 -18.57 4.29
CA VAL A 20 -28.41 -17.49 5.15
C VAL A 20 -28.38 -17.95 6.61
N ASP A 21 -29.47 -18.55 7.11
CA ASP A 21 -29.59 -19.06 8.48
C ASP A 21 -28.50 -20.10 8.77
N ILE A 22 -28.18 -20.95 7.79
CA ILE A 22 -27.15 -21.98 7.90
C ILE A 22 -25.76 -21.35 7.95
N ASN A 23 -25.52 -20.33 7.14
CA ASN A 23 -24.26 -19.60 7.16
C ASN A 23 -24.07 -18.85 8.49
N GLU A 24 -25.14 -18.32 9.08
CA GLU A 24 -25.10 -17.70 10.41
C GLU A 24 -24.84 -18.71 11.52
N TYR A 25 -25.53 -19.85 11.50
CA TYR A 25 -25.28 -20.93 12.45
C TYR A 25 -23.82 -21.40 12.38
N ILE A 26 -23.32 -21.71 11.19
CA ILE A 26 -21.93 -22.20 11.02
C ILE A 26 -20.91 -21.14 11.43
N LYS A 27 -21.17 -19.84 11.20
CA LYS A 27 -20.32 -18.77 11.74
C LYS A 27 -20.29 -18.81 13.27
N SER A 28 -21.45 -18.88 13.92
CA SER A 28 -21.53 -18.95 15.39
C SER A 28 -20.86 -20.19 15.96
N TYR A 29 -21.01 -21.33 15.28
CA TYR A 29 -20.39 -22.59 15.66
C TYR A 29 -18.86 -22.57 15.44
N SER A 30 -18.40 -21.97 14.34
CA SER A 30 -16.96 -21.78 14.05
C SER A 30 -16.27 -20.96 15.13
N LEU A 31 -16.92 -19.88 15.61
CA LEU A 31 -16.42 -19.04 16.71
C LEU A 31 -16.35 -19.81 18.03
N LYS A 32 -17.37 -20.62 18.35
CA LYS A 32 -17.37 -21.42 19.57
C LYS A 32 -16.33 -22.54 19.57
N THR A 33 -16.04 -23.09 18.39
CA THR A 33 -15.19 -24.29 18.23
C THR A 33 -13.79 -23.98 17.72
N ASN A 34 -13.45 -22.71 17.51
CA ASN A 34 -12.19 -22.25 16.90
C ASN A 34 -11.82 -23.03 15.64
N THR A 35 -12.84 -23.41 14.86
CA THR A 35 -12.68 -24.30 13.71
C THR A 35 -13.25 -23.67 12.47
N ARG A 36 -12.48 -23.69 11.37
CA ARG A 36 -12.99 -23.36 10.05
C ARG A 36 -13.65 -24.57 9.40
N TRP A 37 -14.93 -24.42 9.08
CA TRP A 37 -15.75 -25.45 8.43
C TRP A 37 -15.87 -25.20 6.91
N CYS A 38 -15.55 -26.21 6.12
CA CYS A 38 -15.73 -26.24 4.66
C CYS A 38 -16.94 -27.10 4.31
N VAL A 39 -17.71 -26.67 3.31
CA VAL A 39 -18.82 -27.48 2.78
C VAL A 39 -18.24 -28.62 1.95
N GLU A 40 -18.43 -29.87 2.39
CA GLU A 40 -18.05 -31.06 1.64
C GLU A 40 -19.11 -31.41 0.59
N SER A 41 -20.39 -31.35 0.97
CA SER A 41 -21.49 -31.62 0.06
C SER A 41 -22.73 -30.83 0.44
N SER A 42 -23.48 -30.43 -0.58
CA SER A 42 -24.77 -29.77 -0.45
C SER A 42 -25.79 -30.52 -1.29
N LYS A 43 -26.94 -30.85 -0.71
CA LYS A 43 -28.08 -31.43 -1.43
C LYS A 43 -29.32 -30.64 -1.12
N MET A 44 -30.06 -30.29 -2.16
CA MET A 44 -31.41 -29.75 -2.05
C MET A 44 -32.43 -30.81 -2.46
N SER A 45 -33.60 -30.80 -1.83
CA SER A 45 -34.67 -31.75 -2.13
C SER A 45 -36.01 -31.11 -1.83
N THR A 46 -37.07 -31.57 -2.48
CA THR A 46 -38.45 -31.19 -2.17
C THR A 46 -38.90 -31.55 -0.75
N ARG A 47 -38.07 -32.29 0.01
CA ARG A 47 -38.39 -32.82 1.36
C ARG A 47 -37.59 -32.18 2.50
N PHE A 48 -36.60 -31.35 2.19
CA PHE A 48 -35.78 -30.64 3.17
C PHE A 48 -35.17 -29.40 2.52
N VAL A 49 -35.18 -28.26 3.24
CA VAL A 49 -34.69 -26.96 2.74
C VAL A 49 -33.28 -27.12 2.17
N CYS A 50 -32.35 -27.68 2.94
CA CYS A 50 -31.13 -28.25 2.39
C CYS A 50 -30.47 -29.21 3.39
N ARG A 51 -29.57 -30.04 2.86
CA ARG A 51 -28.66 -30.89 3.64
C ARG A 51 -27.23 -30.50 3.29
N LYS A 52 -26.51 -29.95 4.26
CA LYS A 52 -25.08 -29.62 4.12
C LYS A 52 -24.22 -30.46 5.06
N ILE A 53 -23.14 -30.98 4.53
CA ILE A 53 -22.09 -31.66 5.30
C ILE A 53 -20.90 -30.71 5.40
N PHE A 54 -20.48 -30.43 6.63
CA PHE A 54 -19.34 -29.58 6.94
C PHE A 54 -18.20 -30.43 7.49
N LYS A 55 -17.00 -30.17 6.97
CA LYS A 55 -15.74 -30.76 7.43
C LYS A 55 -14.79 -29.68 7.91
N CYS A 56 -13.97 -30.01 8.91
CA CYS A 56 -12.89 -29.12 9.32
C CYS A 56 -11.90 -28.93 8.16
N HIS A 57 -11.43 -27.70 7.95
CA HIS A 57 -10.44 -27.36 6.93
C HIS A 57 -9.12 -28.18 7.04
N HIS A 58 -8.76 -28.64 8.24
CA HIS A 58 -7.56 -29.43 8.50
C HIS A 58 -7.76 -30.96 8.40
N SER A 59 -8.96 -31.46 8.14
CA SER A 59 -9.16 -32.90 8.08
C SER A 59 -8.48 -33.49 6.84
N SER A 60 -7.45 -34.32 7.01
CA SER A 60 -6.85 -35.15 5.95
C SER A 60 -7.60 -36.49 5.75
N PHE A 61 -8.90 -36.54 6.07
CA PHE A 61 -9.65 -37.79 6.10
C PHE A 61 -9.83 -38.38 4.70
N HIS A 62 -9.24 -39.56 4.50
CA HIS A 62 -9.33 -40.39 3.31
C HIS A 62 -10.77 -40.57 2.82
N LYS A 63 -10.95 -40.49 1.49
CA LYS A 63 -12.18 -40.84 0.77
C LYS A 63 -12.62 -42.24 1.20
N LYS A 64 -13.83 -42.38 1.75
CA LYS A 64 -14.46 -43.70 1.89
C LYS A 64 -14.52 -44.39 0.53
N THR A 65 -14.22 -45.68 0.48
CA THR A 65 -14.48 -46.50 -0.71
C THR A 65 -16.00 -46.60 -0.93
N PRO A 66 -16.50 -46.70 -2.17
CA PRO A 66 -17.94 -46.61 -2.49
C PRO A 66 -18.87 -47.66 -1.85
N LYS A 67 -18.33 -48.61 -1.06
CA LYS A 67 -19.07 -49.77 -0.55
C LYS A 67 -19.76 -49.58 0.80
N GLU A 68 -19.64 -48.41 1.46
CA GLU A 68 -20.35 -48.13 2.73
C GLU A 68 -21.54 -47.17 2.57
N ASN A 69 -22.24 -47.26 1.44
CA ASN A 69 -23.43 -46.44 1.19
C ASN A 69 -24.70 -47.22 1.54
N ASN A 70 -25.07 -47.26 2.82
CA ASN A 70 -26.40 -47.72 3.21
C ASN A 70 -27.46 -46.68 2.81
N LYS A 71 -27.85 -46.71 1.52
CA LYS A 71 -29.09 -46.09 1.04
C LYS A 71 -30.26 -46.93 1.56
N GLY A 72 -30.96 -46.44 2.58
CA GLY A 72 -32.16 -47.10 3.06
C GLY A 72 -33.01 -46.29 4.04
N LYS A 73 -34.17 -45.84 3.55
CA LYS A 73 -35.50 -45.71 4.20
C LYS A 73 -35.65 -44.81 5.45
N SER A 74 -36.51 -43.79 5.31
CA SER A 74 -37.72 -43.69 6.14
C SER A 74 -38.71 -42.73 5.45
N LYS A 75 -39.90 -43.25 5.11
CA LYS A 75 -41.03 -42.47 4.59
C LYS A 75 -41.87 -41.82 5.70
N ASN A 76 -41.46 -41.90 6.97
CA ASN A 76 -42.15 -41.30 8.13
C ASN A 76 -41.11 -40.69 9.09
N ASN A 77 -40.68 -39.46 8.83
CA ASN A 77 -39.73 -38.79 9.72
C ASN A 77 -40.44 -37.70 10.54
N LEU A 78 -40.61 -37.92 11.84
CA LEU A 78 -41.32 -37.02 12.78
C LEU A 78 -40.87 -35.56 12.64
N TYR A 79 -39.55 -35.35 12.54
CA TYR A 79 -38.94 -34.02 12.56
C TYR A 79 -39.29 -33.11 11.38
N VAL A 80 -39.76 -33.65 10.25
CA VAL A 80 -40.27 -32.82 9.13
C VAL A 80 -41.66 -32.27 9.46
N LYS A 81 -42.47 -33.01 10.23
CA LYS A 81 -43.79 -32.57 10.69
C LYS A 81 -43.67 -31.51 11.80
N ASP A 82 -42.59 -31.56 12.59
CA ASP A 82 -42.32 -30.64 13.70
C ASP A 82 -41.59 -29.34 13.27
N GLY A 83 -41.52 -29.03 11.97
CA GLY A 83 -40.93 -27.76 11.50
C GLY A 83 -39.40 -27.69 11.49
N LEU A 84 -38.69 -28.82 11.48
CA LEU A 84 -37.21 -28.91 11.40
C LEU A 84 -36.75 -29.46 10.02
N PRO A 85 -36.84 -28.66 8.94
CA PRO A 85 -36.65 -29.14 7.58
C PRO A 85 -35.18 -29.18 7.14
N ALA A 86 -34.23 -28.60 7.88
CA ALA A 86 -32.82 -28.58 7.51
C ALA A 86 -32.00 -29.60 8.29
N VAL A 87 -31.04 -30.24 7.61
CA VAL A 87 -30.09 -31.19 8.24
C VAL A 87 -28.67 -30.67 8.06
N ILE A 88 -27.99 -30.40 9.16
CA ILE A 88 -26.57 -30.04 9.19
C ILE A 88 -25.79 -31.20 9.79
N SER A 89 -24.80 -31.72 9.07
CA SER A 89 -23.89 -32.73 9.59
C SER A 89 -22.48 -32.13 9.67
N ILE A 90 -21.96 -32.00 10.87
CA ILE A 90 -20.64 -31.53 11.24
C ILE A 90 -19.80 -32.75 11.60
N GLN A 91 -18.81 -33.06 10.77
CA GLN A 91 -17.86 -34.13 11.07
C GLN A 91 -16.76 -33.57 11.97
N ASN A 92 -16.94 -33.74 13.27
CA ASN A 92 -16.10 -33.16 14.32
C ASN A 92 -14.84 -33.97 14.64
N ASP A 93 -14.35 -34.75 13.67
CA ASP A 93 -13.16 -35.56 13.83
C ASP A 93 -11.93 -34.71 13.50
N HIS A 94 -11.26 -34.25 14.54
CA HIS A 94 -10.03 -33.49 14.46
C HIS A 94 -8.83 -34.42 14.69
N ASN A 95 -7.94 -34.49 13.71
CA ASN A 95 -6.64 -35.15 13.85
C ASN A 95 -5.52 -34.16 14.18
N HIS A 96 -5.90 -32.96 14.63
CA HIS A 96 -5.01 -31.86 15.01
C HIS A 96 -5.60 -31.13 16.21
N THR A 97 -4.75 -30.44 16.98
CA THR A 97 -5.21 -29.59 18.07
C THR A 97 -5.98 -28.39 17.50
N VAL A 98 -7.17 -28.11 18.02
CA VAL A 98 -8.03 -26.97 17.62
C VAL A 98 -7.71 -25.68 18.37
N VAL A 99 -6.84 -25.74 19.39
CA VAL A 99 -6.38 -24.61 20.21
C VAL A 99 -4.94 -24.20 19.86
N SER A 100 -4.35 -24.77 18.79
CA SER A 100 -3.01 -24.36 18.36
C SER A 100 -3.06 -23.01 17.62
N GLU A 101 -1.97 -22.26 17.71
CA GLU A 101 -1.74 -21.05 16.90
C GLU A 101 -1.96 -21.32 15.41
N GLU A 102 -1.55 -22.50 14.94
CA GLU A 102 -1.78 -22.94 13.56
C GLU A 102 -3.28 -23.00 13.24
N ALA A 103 -4.12 -23.59 14.10
CA ALA A 103 -5.57 -23.67 13.88
C ALA A 103 -6.23 -22.28 13.88
N LEU A 104 -5.83 -21.41 14.82
CA LEU A 104 -6.31 -20.03 14.92
C LEU A 104 -5.99 -19.20 13.66
N SER A 105 -4.88 -19.51 12.99
CA SER A 105 -4.45 -18.81 11.78
C SER A 105 -5.36 -19.03 10.55
N TYR A 106 -6.29 -19.99 10.60
CA TYR A 106 -7.23 -20.27 9.51
C TYR A 106 -8.62 -19.65 9.73
N LEU A 107 -8.84 -19.01 10.88
CA LEU A 107 -10.07 -18.30 11.17
C LEU A 107 -10.33 -17.19 10.14
N ARG A 108 -11.60 -16.83 9.98
CA ARG A 108 -11.99 -15.73 9.10
C ARG A 108 -11.88 -14.43 9.89
N PRO A 109 -11.38 -13.34 9.29
CA PRO A 109 -11.39 -12.03 9.92
C PRO A 109 -12.77 -11.62 10.42
N THR A 110 -12.80 -10.90 11.53
CA THR A 110 -14.02 -10.29 12.07
C THR A 110 -14.61 -9.30 11.06
N LYS A 111 -15.95 -9.18 11.03
CA LYS A 111 -16.62 -8.12 10.26
C LYS A 111 -16.15 -6.75 10.77
N GLY A 112 -15.75 -5.86 9.87
CA GLY A 112 -15.26 -4.53 10.20
C GLY A 112 -13.74 -4.42 10.32
N LEU A 113 -13.01 -5.53 10.41
CA LEU A 113 -11.54 -5.49 10.41
C LEU A 113 -10.99 -4.94 9.09
N ASN A 114 -11.69 -5.18 7.97
CA ASN A 114 -11.36 -4.57 6.69
C ASN A 114 -11.45 -3.03 6.75
N ILE A 115 -12.42 -2.47 7.48
CA ILE A 115 -12.60 -1.01 7.62
C ILE A 115 -11.39 -0.40 8.37
N GLN A 116 -10.89 -1.10 9.39
CA GLN A 116 -9.68 -0.69 10.11
C GLN A 116 -8.46 -0.68 9.18
N PHE A 117 -8.29 -1.73 8.35
CA PHE A 117 -7.21 -1.76 7.37
C PHE A 117 -7.39 -0.72 6.26
N GLU A 118 -8.61 -0.44 5.81
CA GLU A 118 -8.90 0.65 4.88
C GLU A 118 -8.49 2.01 5.46
N ALA A 119 -8.66 2.24 6.77
CA ALA A 119 -8.17 3.45 7.42
C ALA A 119 -6.64 3.58 7.40
N TYR A 120 -5.91 2.46 7.57
CA TYR A 120 -4.45 2.43 7.40
C TYR A 120 -4.05 2.79 5.96
N PHE A 121 -4.74 2.23 4.96
CA PHE A 121 -4.47 2.52 3.56
C PHE A 121 -4.77 3.98 3.20
N ASN A 122 -5.86 4.53 3.73
CA ASN A 122 -6.20 5.95 3.58
C ASN A 122 -5.16 6.88 4.22
N SER A 123 -4.43 6.39 5.23
CA SER A 123 -3.31 7.10 5.85
C SER A 123 -2.00 6.98 5.05
N GLY A 124 -2.04 6.36 3.87
CA GLY A 124 -0.88 6.17 2.99
C GLY A 124 -0.01 4.95 3.31
N LEU A 125 -0.47 4.06 4.19
CA LEU A 125 0.31 2.89 4.60
C LEU A 125 0.20 1.76 3.56
N GLY A 126 1.34 1.18 3.23
CA GLY A 126 1.40 -0.04 2.42
C GLY A 126 0.94 -1.28 3.21
N ILE A 127 0.85 -2.42 2.53
CA ILE A 127 0.40 -3.69 3.14
C ILE A 127 1.25 -4.06 4.36
N SER A 128 2.57 -4.11 4.21
CA SER A 128 3.48 -4.53 5.27
C SER A 128 3.43 -3.59 6.47
N GLU A 129 3.37 -2.28 6.22
CA GLU A 129 3.34 -1.27 7.26
C GLU A 129 2.00 -1.28 8.02
N SER A 130 0.89 -1.50 7.30
CA SER A 130 -0.43 -1.68 7.89
C SER A 130 -0.48 -2.90 8.79
N ILE A 131 0.14 -4.01 8.38
CA ILE A 131 0.25 -5.23 9.21
C ILE A 131 1.09 -4.95 10.45
N ARG A 132 2.26 -4.33 10.29
CA ARG A 132 3.16 -3.99 11.39
C ARG A 132 2.47 -3.14 12.45
N ILE A 133 1.83 -2.04 12.04
CA ILE A 133 1.09 -1.15 12.95
C ILE A 133 -0.09 -1.89 13.60
N HIS A 134 -0.77 -2.76 12.87
CA HIS A 134 -1.85 -3.57 13.43
C HIS A 134 -1.36 -4.55 14.49
N GLU A 135 -0.24 -5.22 14.26
CA GLU A 135 0.40 -6.13 15.21
C GLU A 135 0.90 -5.38 16.45
N GLU A 136 1.55 -4.23 16.29
CA GLU A 136 1.95 -3.36 17.41
C GLU A 136 0.73 -2.96 18.27
N ASN A 137 -0.40 -2.63 17.64
CA ASN A 137 -1.63 -2.32 18.36
C ASN A 137 -2.23 -3.53 19.11
N ILE A 138 -2.03 -4.76 18.61
CA ILE A 138 -2.45 -5.98 19.31
C ILE A 138 -1.54 -6.24 20.50
N GLU A 139 -0.22 -6.12 20.31
CA GLU A 139 0.77 -6.29 21.39
C GLU A 139 0.56 -5.29 22.52
N LEU A 140 0.25 -4.03 22.19
CA LEU A 140 -0.06 -3.00 23.20
C LEU A 140 -1.32 -3.35 24.01
N LYS A 141 -2.30 -4.03 23.42
CA LYS A 141 -3.56 -4.40 24.08
C LYS A 141 -3.49 -5.71 24.85
N HIS A 142 -2.75 -6.69 24.33
CA HIS A 142 -2.78 -8.08 24.81
C HIS A 142 -1.42 -8.60 25.29
N GLY A 143 -0.34 -7.84 25.12
CA GLY A 143 1.04 -8.22 25.43
C GLY A 143 1.79 -8.85 24.25
N ILE A 144 3.13 -8.85 24.35
CA ILE A 144 4.08 -9.20 23.28
C ILE A 144 3.95 -10.66 22.80
N ASN A 145 3.56 -11.58 23.68
CA ASN A 145 3.41 -13.01 23.36
C ASN A 145 1.93 -13.44 23.40
N SER A 146 1.05 -12.68 22.76
CA SER A 146 -0.36 -13.03 22.72
C SER A 146 -0.64 -14.06 21.63
N THR A 147 -1.46 -15.08 21.96
CA THR A 147 -2.04 -16.01 20.97
C THR A 147 -2.87 -15.28 19.90
N GLU A 148 -3.19 -14.01 20.14
CA GLU A 148 -3.96 -13.16 19.24
C GLU A 148 -3.20 -12.72 17.99
N LEU A 149 -1.86 -12.70 18.04
CA LEU A 149 -1.05 -12.51 16.83
C LEU A 149 -1.24 -13.66 15.84
N ALA A 150 -1.45 -14.89 16.32
CA ALA A 150 -1.73 -16.05 15.48
C ALA A 150 -3.22 -16.16 15.08
N ASN A 151 -4.10 -15.39 15.72
CA ASN A 151 -5.55 -15.48 15.54
C ASN A 151 -6.02 -14.71 14.33
N ALA A 152 -6.31 -15.40 13.22
CA ALA A 152 -6.76 -14.76 11.97
C ALA A 152 -8.12 -14.05 12.06
N HIS A 153 -8.86 -14.21 13.15
CA HIS A 153 -10.05 -13.42 13.44
C HIS A 153 -9.71 -11.97 13.79
N ILE A 154 -8.55 -11.76 14.44
CA ILE A 154 -8.06 -10.49 15.00
C ILE A 154 -6.85 -9.96 14.20
N ASN A 155 -5.88 -10.83 13.87
CA ASN A 155 -4.71 -10.54 13.06
C ASN A 155 -4.78 -11.26 11.70
N PRO A 156 -5.29 -10.62 10.63
CA PRO A 156 -5.51 -11.27 9.36
C PRO A 156 -4.19 -11.56 8.65
N LYS A 157 -4.10 -12.73 8.00
CA LYS A 157 -2.92 -13.09 7.20
C LYS A 157 -2.64 -12.09 6.07
N TYR A 158 -1.36 -11.96 5.70
CA TYR A 158 -0.90 -11.12 4.58
C TYR A 158 -1.75 -11.25 3.31
N ARG A 159 -2.12 -12.46 2.90
CA ARG A 159 -2.94 -12.70 1.70
C ARG A 159 -4.30 -12.01 1.78
N THR A 160 -4.92 -12.00 2.96
CA THR A 160 -6.19 -11.33 3.20
C THR A 160 -6.04 -9.82 3.10
N VAL A 161 -5.02 -9.26 3.76
CA VAL A 161 -4.73 -7.82 3.72
C VAL A 161 -4.39 -7.37 2.31
N ARG A 162 -3.60 -8.17 1.56
CA ARG A 162 -3.31 -7.91 0.14
C ARG A 162 -4.58 -7.86 -0.70
N TYR A 163 -5.50 -8.80 -0.50
CA TYR A 163 -6.78 -8.77 -1.21
C TYR A 163 -7.57 -7.48 -0.90
N TRP A 164 -7.67 -7.08 0.37
CA TRP A 164 -8.31 -5.82 0.74
C TRP A 164 -7.62 -4.60 0.14
N TYR A 165 -6.29 -4.58 0.15
CA TYR A 165 -5.50 -3.51 -0.46
C TYR A 165 -5.71 -3.45 -1.97
N ASP A 166 -5.76 -4.59 -2.67
CA ASP A 166 -5.98 -4.64 -4.12
C ASP A 166 -7.39 -4.13 -4.49
N GLU A 167 -8.42 -4.47 -3.70
CA GLU A 167 -9.78 -3.96 -3.89
C GLU A 167 -9.87 -2.46 -3.57
N TRP A 168 -9.28 -2.02 -2.45
CA TRP A 168 -9.17 -0.60 -2.09
C TRP A 168 -8.43 0.19 -3.18
N LYS A 169 -7.29 -0.32 -3.66
CA LYS A 169 -6.48 0.33 -4.71
C LYS A 169 -7.29 0.50 -5.99
N LYS A 170 -8.02 -0.52 -6.44
CA LYS A 170 -8.88 -0.41 -7.62
C LYS A 170 -9.96 0.66 -7.47
N LEU A 171 -10.55 0.77 -6.28
CA LEU A 171 -11.63 1.72 -5.99
C LEU A 171 -11.12 3.16 -5.87
N TYR A 172 -9.99 3.39 -5.19
CA TYR A 172 -9.52 4.74 -4.82
C TYR A 172 -8.33 5.25 -5.63
N LEU A 173 -7.54 4.37 -6.25
CA LEU A 173 -6.37 4.73 -7.08
C LEU A 173 -6.53 4.32 -8.55
N GLY A 174 -7.45 3.41 -8.85
CA GLY A 174 -7.77 2.99 -10.20
C GLY A 174 -6.94 1.85 -10.75
N PRO A 175 -7.13 1.55 -12.05
CA PRO A 175 -6.28 0.59 -12.76
C PRO A 175 -4.83 1.10 -12.81
N HIS A 176 -3.86 0.20 -13.02
CA HIS A 176 -2.44 0.57 -13.05
C HIS A 176 -2.04 1.40 -14.28
N SER A 177 -2.89 1.47 -15.30
CA SER A 177 -2.65 2.19 -16.54
C SER A 177 -3.95 2.52 -17.26
N GLY A 178 -3.86 3.40 -18.26
CA GLY A 178 -4.96 3.73 -19.16
C GLY A 178 -5.86 4.87 -18.66
N ILE A 179 -7.05 4.96 -19.27
CA ILE A 179 -7.97 6.09 -19.11
C ILE A 179 -8.45 6.27 -17.66
N GLY A 180 -8.57 5.16 -16.90
CA GLY A 180 -9.04 5.19 -15.52
C GLY A 180 -8.13 5.95 -14.55
N VAL A 181 -6.81 5.97 -14.79
CA VAL A 181 -5.85 6.73 -13.96
C VAL A 181 -6.10 8.24 -14.08
N ASN A 182 -6.26 8.72 -15.31
CA ASN A 182 -6.49 10.15 -15.56
C ASN A 182 -7.79 10.63 -14.91
N LYS A 183 -8.85 9.81 -14.97
CA LYS A 183 -10.14 10.13 -14.35
C LYS A 183 -10.02 10.30 -12.84
N ILE A 184 -9.36 9.35 -12.16
CA ILE A 184 -9.18 9.41 -10.70
C ILE A 184 -8.22 10.54 -10.32
N LEU A 185 -7.22 10.83 -11.16
CA LEU A 185 -6.35 11.97 -10.96
C LEU A 185 -7.14 13.28 -11.00
N GLU A 186 -8.00 13.47 -12.00
CA GLU A 186 -8.89 14.63 -12.11
C GLU A 186 -9.84 14.74 -10.89
N GLU A 187 -10.41 13.62 -10.43
CA GLU A 187 -11.24 13.59 -9.21
C GLU A 187 -10.45 13.99 -7.95
N LYS A 188 -9.22 13.47 -7.79
CA LYS A 188 -8.36 13.79 -6.63
C LYS A 188 -7.78 15.20 -6.68
N MET A 189 -7.55 15.76 -7.86
CA MET A 189 -7.10 17.15 -8.00
C MET A 189 -8.05 18.10 -7.28
N TYR A 190 -9.35 17.91 -7.42
CA TYR A 190 -10.35 18.73 -6.72
C TYR A 190 -10.24 18.61 -5.19
N GLU A 191 -9.99 17.41 -4.66
CA GLU A 191 -9.79 17.18 -3.23
C GLU A 191 -8.51 17.85 -2.72
N TYR A 192 -7.43 17.80 -3.48
CA TYR A 192 -6.17 18.47 -3.15
C TYR A 192 -6.32 20.00 -3.19
N GLU A 193 -7.00 20.54 -4.21
CA GLU A 193 -7.28 21.97 -4.33
C GLU A 193 -8.10 22.49 -3.14
N LYS A 194 -9.08 21.71 -2.65
CA LYS A 194 -9.82 22.03 -1.43
C LYS A 194 -8.93 22.18 -0.19
N ASN A 195 -7.79 21.49 -0.16
CA ASN A 195 -6.78 21.56 0.89
C ASN A 195 -5.67 22.60 0.59
N ASN A 196 -5.91 23.54 -0.33
CA ASN A 196 -4.95 24.54 -0.79
C ASN A 196 -3.67 23.96 -1.42
N ILE A 197 -3.73 22.73 -1.95
CA ILE A 197 -2.64 22.14 -2.73
C ILE A 197 -2.91 22.44 -4.20
N ILE A 198 -1.97 23.10 -4.87
CA ILE A 198 -2.07 23.39 -6.30
C ILE A 198 -1.59 22.16 -7.06
N VAL A 199 -2.44 21.60 -7.91
CA VAL A 199 -2.07 20.52 -8.82
C VAL A 199 -2.31 20.98 -10.24
N LYS A 200 -1.28 20.97 -11.08
CA LYS A 200 -1.39 21.21 -12.52
C LYS A 200 -1.09 19.91 -13.25
N PHE A 201 -1.93 19.57 -14.22
CA PHE A 201 -1.86 18.31 -14.94
C PHE A 201 -1.94 18.56 -16.45
N GLN A 202 -1.06 17.91 -17.19
CA GLN A 202 -1.12 17.78 -18.63
C GLN A 202 -1.05 16.30 -19.00
N LYS A 203 -1.96 15.87 -19.87
CA LYS A 203 -2.10 14.46 -20.24
C LYS A 203 -1.08 14.01 -21.29
N ASP A 204 -0.74 14.88 -22.24
CA ASP A 204 0.19 14.56 -23.33
C ASP A 204 1.10 15.77 -23.67
N PRO A 205 2.44 15.63 -23.51
CA PRO A 205 3.09 14.56 -22.75
C PRO A 205 2.62 14.57 -21.29
N PHE A 206 2.64 13.39 -20.66
CA PHE A 206 2.18 13.23 -19.28
C PHE A 206 3.08 14.02 -18.32
N ALA A 207 2.52 15.01 -17.65
CA ALA A 207 3.21 15.85 -16.68
C ALA A 207 2.26 16.31 -15.58
N ILE A 208 2.74 16.27 -14.33
CA ILE A 208 2.03 16.77 -13.16
C ILE A 208 2.98 17.69 -12.38
N THR A 209 2.48 18.83 -11.93
CA THR A 209 3.17 19.68 -10.95
C THR A 209 2.31 19.82 -9.69
N ILE A 210 2.90 19.56 -8.53
CA ILE A 210 2.24 19.60 -7.23
C ILE A 210 2.94 20.65 -6.36
N ILE A 211 2.17 21.62 -5.86
CA ILE A 211 2.64 22.68 -4.95
C ILE A 211 1.77 22.69 -3.70
N THR A 212 2.31 22.13 -2.62
CA THR A 212 1.66 22.13 -1.30
C THR A 212 1.70 23.53 -0.65
N PRO A 213 0.90 23.80 0.39
CA PRO A 213 0.94 25.08 1.10
C PRO A 213 2.33 25.46 1.64
N ILE A 214 3.13 24.46 2.07
CA ILE A 214 4.51 24.73 2.53
C ILE A 214 5.43 25.14 1.37
N MET A 215 5.24 24.54 0.19
CA MET A 215 5.98 24.90 -1.03
C MET A 215 5.61 26.30 -1.53
N GLN A 216 4.32 26.65 -1.49
CA GLN A 216 3.86 28.02 -1.82
C GLN A 216 4.51 29.06 -0.91
N ARG A 217 4.62 28.79 0.40
CA ARG A 217 5.36 29.66 1.32
C ARG A 217 6.86 29.68 1.05
N ALA A 218 7.45 28.55 0.67
CA ALA A 218 8.87 28.45 0.34
C ALA A 218 9.25 29.34 -0.85
N HIS A 219 8.35 29.52 -1.83
CA HIS A 219 8.55 30.48 -2.93
C HIS A 219 8.71 31.93 -2.46
N ASN A 220 8.21 32.29 -1.27
CA ASN A 220 8.35 33.64 -0.71
C ASN A 220 9.62 33.82 0.15
N LEU A 221 10.45 32.78 0.30
CA LEU A 221 11.71 32.90 1.02
C LEU A 221 12.70 33.74 0.24
N LYS A 222 13.46 34.60 0.95
CA LYS A 222 14.51 35.42 0.34
C LYS A 222 15.54 34.57 -0.41
N PHE A 223 15.89 33.39 0.09
CA PHE A 223 16.84 32.47 -0.54
C PHE A 223 16.28 31.79 -1.80
N ALA A 224 14.95 31.71 -1.96
CA ALA A 224 14.32 31.10 -3.13
C ALA A 224 14.64 31.85 -4.43
N LYS A 225 15.02 33.13 -4.35
CA LYS A 225 15.46 33.93 -5.51
C LYS A 225 16.91 33.68 -5.91
N ASP A 226 17.72 33.13 -5.01
CA ASP A 226 19.17 33.02 -5.17
C ASP A 226 19.54 31.65 -5.76
N ILE A 227 19.10 30.58 -5.09
CA ILE A 227 19.49 29.21 -5.41
C ILE A 227 18.29 28.26 -5.31
N ALA A 228 18.10 27.45 -6.35
CA ALA A 228 17.23 26.29 -6.33
C ALA A 228 18.00 25.02 -6.75
N PHE A 229 17.78 23.92 -6.04
CA PHE A 229 18.30 22.61 -6.39
C PHE A 229 17.22 21.88 -7.18
N VAL A 230 17.59 21.26 -8.29
CA VAL A 230 16.71 20.43 -9.09
C VAL A 230 17.34 19.05 -9.14
N ASP A 231 16.57 18.06 -8.73
CA ASP A 231 17.02 16.67 -8.72
C ASP A 231 15.89 15.77 -9.21
N SER A 232 16.25 14.83 -10.08
CA SER A 232 15.29 14.02 -10.83
C SER A 232 15.62 12.54 -10.63
N THR A 233 14.68 11.81 -10.05
CA THR A 233 14.78 10.35 -9.91
C THR A 233 13.89 9.69 -10.96
N ALA A 234 14.46 8.79 -11.76
CA ALA A 234 13.72 8.02 -12.77
C ALA A 234 13.27 6.65 -12.24
N SER A 235 12.45 5.96 -13.03
CA SER A 235 12.00 4.59 -12.75
C SER A 235 11.25 4.46 -11.41
N CYS A 236 10.46 5.49 -11.06
CA CYS A 236 9.76 5.56 -9.78
C CYS A 236 8.54 4.64 -9.70
N ASP A 237 8.09 4.07 -10.82
CA ASP A 237 6.97 3.14 -10.86
C ASP A 237 7.10 2.12 -12.01
N SER A 238 6.07 1.28 -12.16
CA SER A 238 6.03 0.25 -13.21
C SER A 238 5.96 0.80 -14.65
N GLN A 239 5.68 2.09 -14.81
CA GLN A 239 5.66 2.78 -16.11
C GLN A 239 6.92 3.62 -16.33
N SER A 240 7.88 3.53 -15.40
CA SER A 240 9.13 4.27 -15.40
C SER A 240 8.99 5.79 -15.38
N HIS A 241 7.95 6.32 -14.73
CA HIS A 241 7.82 7.76 -14.51
C HIS A 241 9.04 8.32 -13.77
N SER A 242 9.33 9.59 -14.03
CA SER A 242 10.35 10.37 -13.33
C SER A 242 9.70 11.32 -12.35
N VAL A 243 10.28 11.45 -11.16
CA VAL A 243 9.91 12.44 -10.16
C VAL A 243 11.05 13.44 -10.01
N THR A 244 10.75 14.70 -10.26
CA THR A 244 11.67 15.82 -10.11
C THR A 244 11.28 16.66 -8.91
N PHE A 245 12.22 16.83 -7.98
CA PHE A 245 12.09 17.73 -6.85
C PHE A 245 12.82 19.03 -7.15
N MET A 246 12.15 20.15 -6.89
CA MET A 246 12.79 21.46 -6.82
C MET A 246 12.82 21.89 -5.36
N LEU A 247 14.00 22.23 -4.85
CA LEU A 247 14.23 22.63 -3.45
C LEU A 247 14.93 23.99 -3.40
N THR A 248 14.81 24.71 -2.29
CA THR A 248 15.64 25.88 -2.00
C THR A 248 16.24 25.79 -0.61
N ALA A 249 17.35 26.50 -0.39
CA ALA A 249 17.97 26.59 0.92
C ALA A 249 17.14 27.47 1.88
N CYS A 250 17.17 27.13 3.16
CA CYS A 250 16.60 27.90 4.25
C CYS A 250 17.46 27.75 5.51
N GLY A 251 17.16 28.51 6.56
CA GLY A 251 17.95 28.52 7.80
C GLY A 251 18.02 27.19 8.56
N ILE A 252 17.19 26.20 8.20
CA ILE A 252 17.14 24.87 8.85
C ILE A 252 17.52 23.71 7.91
N GLY A 253 17.95 24.00 6.68
CA GLY A 253 18.23 23.00 5.67
C GLY A 253 17.61 23.37 4.31
N ALA A 254 17.04 22.39 3.61
CA ALA A 254 16.35 22.61 2.34
C ALA A 254 14.83 22.45 2.51
N VAL A 255 14.06 23.28 1.81
CA VAL A 255 12.60 23.17 1.75
C VAL A 255 12.16 23.01 0.29
N PRO A 256 11.11 22.21 0.04
CA PRO A 256 10.64 22.00 -1.32
C PRO A 256 9.92 23.22 -1.88
N LEU A 257 10.11 23.46 -3.17
CA LEU A 257 9.43 24.45 -4.00
C LEU A 257 8.40 23.80 -4.92
N ALA A 258 8.66 22.57 -5.40
CA ALA A 258 7.74 21.82 -6.23
C ALA A 258 8.08 20.32 -6.24
N VAL A 259 7.06 19.50 -6.45
CA VAL A 259 7.20 18.10 -6.88
C VAL A 259 6.60 17.99 -8.27
N MET A 260 7.36 17.42 -9.19
CA MET A 260 7.01 17.32 -10.59
C MET A 260 7.11 15.86 -11.01
N ILE A 261 6.12 15.36 -11.74
CA ILE A 261 6.08 13.96 -12.20
C ILE A 261 5.92 13.98 -13.72
N THR A 262 6.79 13.26 -14.42
CA THR A 262 6.80 13.17 -15.89
C THR A 262 6.89 11.72 -16.34
N LYS A 263 6.55 11.47 -17.61
CA LYS A 263 6.69 10.13 -18.21
C LYS A 263 8.15 9.65 -18.24
N GLY A 264 9.09 10.56 -18.42
CA GLY A 264 10.51 10.27 -18.47
C GLY A 264 11.37 11.51 -18.18
N GLN A 265 12.61 11.45 -18.63
CA GLN A 265 13.62 12.50 -18.43
C GLN A 265 14.07 13.14 -19.76
N SER A 266 13.20 13.16 -20.77
CA SER A 266 13.50 13.82 -22.04
C SER A 266 13.43 15.34 -21.90
N LEU A 267 14.00 16.07 -22.87
CA LEU A 267 13.91 17.53 -22.93
C LEU A 267 12.44 18.00 -22.94
N ASP A 268 11.60 17.36 -23.76
CA ASP A 268 10.18 17.72 -23.88
C ASP A 268 9.42 17.49 -22.57
N ASP A 269 9.71 16.39 -21.85
CA ASP A 269 9.12 16.10 -20.54
C ASP A 269 9.40 17.25 -19.54
N TYR A 270 10.67 17.67 -19.45
CA TYR A 270 11.08 18.76 -18.55
C TYR A 270 10.49 20.10 -18.97
N ILE A 271 10.48 20.43 -20.27
CA ILE A 271 9.90 21.69 -20.76
C ILE A 271 8.44 21.79 -20.36
N VAL A 272 7.66 20.72 -20.52
CA VAL A 272 6.24 20.72 -20.18
C VAL A 272 6.05 20.89 -18.68
N VAL A 273 6.77 20.13 -17.84
CA VAL A 273 6.57 20.22 -16.40
C VAL A 273 7.05 21.55 -15.80
N PHE A 274 8.11 22.15 -16.32
CA PHE A 274 8.55 23.49 -15.90
C PHE A 274 7.59 24.59 -16.36
N LYS A 275 6.91 24.43 -17.50
CA LYS A 275 5.82 25.33 -17.89
C LYS A 275 4.64 25.23 -16.92
N LEU A 276 4.24 24.01 -16.54
CA LEU A 276 3.20 23.79 -15.52
C LEU A 276 3.59 24.41 -14.17
N LEU A 277 4.87 24.36 -13.77
CA LEU A 277 5.36 25.05 -12.58
C LEU A 277 5.16 26.56 -12.65
N LYS A 278 5.51 27.17 -13.79
CA LYS A 278 5.33 28.62 -14.00
C LYS A 278 3.86 29.04 -13.95
N GLU A 279 2.97 28.19 -14.46
CA GLU A 279 1.52 28.40 -14.36
C GLU A 279 0.98 28.19 -12.94
N ALA A 280 1.53 27.21 -12.20
CA ALA A 280 1.14 26.91 -10.83
C ALA A 280 1.50 28.06 -9.87
N VAL A 281 2.67 28.68 -10.06
CA VAL A 281 3.17 29.78 -9.22
C VAL A 281 3.72 30.92 -10.09
N PRO A 282 2.86 31.80 -10.65
CA PRO A 282 3.31 32.86 -11.57
C PRO A 282 4.29 33.86 -10.95
N LEU A 283 4.19 34.07 -9.64
CA LEU A 283 5.07 34.92 -8.83
C LEU A 283 6.09 34.09 -8.03
N ALA A 284 6.54 32.97 -8.59
CA ALA A 284 7.54 32.11 -7.96
C ALA A 284 8.83 32.87 -7.62
N PHE A 285 9.60 32.29 -6.69
CA PHE A 285 10.95 32.79 -6.34
C PHE A 285 10.97 34.25 -5.85
N CYS A 286 10.02 34.61 -4.98
CA CYS A 286 9.90 35.93 -4.35
C CYS A 286 9.63 37.06 -5.35
N SER A 287 8.83 36.80 -6.39
CA SER A 287 8.27 37.81 -7.30
C SER A 287 9.28 38.72 -8.02
N LEU A 288 10.54 38.29 -8.17
CA LEU A 288 11.61 39.11 -8.77
C LEU A 288 12.42 38.38 -9.84
N GLY A 289 12.60 39.10 -10.95
CA GLY A 289 13.55 38.82 -12.01
C GLY A 289 15.00 38.97 -11.55
N TYR A 290 15.83 38.11 -12.14
CA TYR A 290 17.31 38.06 -12.15
C TYR A 290 18.03 37.84 -10.81
N ARG A 291 18.29 36.58 -10.45
CA ARG A 291 19.51 35.82 -10.82
C ARG A 291 19.43 34.41 -10.17
N LEU A 292 18.35 33.68 -10.46
CA LEU A 292 18.15 32.34 -9.92
C LEU A 292 19.20 31.39 -10.49
N GLN A 293 19.96 30.76 -9.60
CA GLN A 293 20.90 29.72 -9.97
C GLN A 293 20.28 28.35 -9.70
N PHE A 294 20.15 27.55 -10.75
CA PHE A 294 19.74 26.15 -10.61
C PHE A 294 20.98 25.29 -10.43
N LEU A 295 21.01 24.49 -9.36
CA LEU A 295 21.98 23.40 -9.22
C LEU A 295 21.31 22.11 -9.65
N THR A 296 21.76 21.55 -10.76
CA THR A 296 21.22 20.34 -11.39
C THR A 296 22.21 19.18 -11.29
N ASP A 297 21.76 17.97 -11.56
CA ASP A 297 22.68 16.89 -11.96
C ASP A 297 23.29 17.18 -13.36
N ASP A 298 24.20 16.32 -13.83
CA ASP A 298 24.71 16.32 -15.20
C ASP A 298 23.67 15.77 -16.19
N SER A 299 22.50 16.40 -16.20
CA SER A 299 21.42 16.15 -17.13
C SER A 299 21.35 17.29 -18.15
N GLU A 300 21.76 17.00 -19.38
CA GLU A 300 21.68 17.98 -20.47
C GLU A 300 20.22 18.39 -20.75
N ALA A 301 19.30 17.43 -20.77
CA ALA A 301 17.88 17.68 -20.99
C ALA A 301 17.27 18.61 -19.93
N GLU A 302 17.58 18.38 -18.66
CA GLU A 302 17.09 19.22 -17.55
C GLU A 302 17.64 20.65 -17.64
N ARG A 303 18.95 20.79 -17.91
CA ARG A 303 19.61 22.09 -18.06
C ARG A 303 19.06 22.88 -19.26
N GLN A 304 18.88 22.22 -20.40
CA GLN A 304 18.30 22.85 -21.60
C GLN A 304 16.85 23.27 -21.38
N ALA A 305 16.04 22.44 -20.70
CA ALA A 305 14.66 22.78 -20.37
C ALA A 305 14.55 23.99 -19.44
N LEU A 306 15.38 24.06 -18.38
CA LEU A 306 15.45 25.21 -17.49
C LEU A 306 15.84 26.49 -18.24
N GLN A 307 16.85 26.40 -19.11
CA GLN A 307 17.27 27.53 -19.95
C GLN A 307 16.16 27.98 -20.90
N TYR A 308 15.36 27.04 -21.43
CA TYR A 308 14.26 27.34 -22.33
C TYR A 308 13.07 28.00 -21.61
N VAL A 309 12.65 27.47 -20.46
CA VAL A 309 11.46 27.97 -19.72
C VAL A 309 11.79 29.19 -18.86
N LEU A 310 13.01 29.27 -18.33
CA LEU A 310 13.51 30.31 -17.44
C LEU A 310 14.86 30.87 -17.96
N PRO A 311 14.86 31.58 -19.10
CA PRO A 311 16.09 31.99 -19.80
C PRO A 311 16.96 32.98 -19.02
N ASN A 312 16.39 33.68 -18.03
CA ASN A 312 17.12 34.61 -17.16
C ASN A 312 17.81 33.92 -15.97
N SER A 313 17.67 32.60 -15.84
CA SER A 313 18.34 31.80 -14.81
C SER A 313 19.69 31.28 -15.30
N LYS A 314 20.55 30.87 -14.37
CA LYS A 314 21.82 30.22 -14.69
C LYS A 314 21.82 28.80 -14.16
N SER A 315 22.10 27.82 -15.01
CA SER A 315 22.26 26.43 -14.58
C SER A 315 23.73 26.15 -14.23
N LEU A 316 23.95 25.54 -13.08
CA LEU A 316 25.24 25.09 -12.57
C LEU A 316 25.14 23.59 -12.24
N LEU A 317 26.24 22.87 -12.41
CA LEU A 317 26.31 21.49 -11.98
C LEU A 317 26.42 21.41 -10.45
N CYS A 318 25.66 20.49 -9.86
CA CYS A 318 25.69 20.24 -8.43
C CYS A 318 27.04 19.61 -8.06
N ARG A 319 27.75 20.26 -7.12
CA ARG A 319 29.02 19.76 -6.61
C ARG A 319 28.89 18.35 -6.01
N PHE A 320 27.77 18.05 -5.36
CA PHE A 320 27.49 16.73 -4.81
C PHE A 320 27.49 15.65 -5.91
N HIS A 321 26.75 15.88 -6.99
CA HIS A 321 26.67 14.93 -8.09
C HIS A 321 28.00 14.81 -8.85
N ILE A 322 28.75 15.89 -9.02
CA ILE A 322 30.12 15.81 -9.56
C ILE A 322 30.99 14.92 -8.67
N CYS A 323 30.98 15.17 -7.36
CA CYS A 323 31.74 14.38 -6.40
C CYS A 323 31.31 12.90 -6.43
N GLN A 324 30.01 12.62 -6.44
CA GLN A 324 29.46 11.27 -6.54
C GLN A 324 29.87 10.58 -7.84
N SER A 325 29.80 11.25 -8.98
CA SER A 325 30.23 10.72 -10.28
C SER A 325 31.73 10.42 -10.32
N VAL A 326 32.57 11.31 -9.77
CA VAL A 326 34.01 11.06 -9.61
C VAL A 326 34.23 9.85 -8.70
N TRP A 327 33.55 9.78 -7.55
CA TRP A 327 33.63 8.65 -6.64
C TRP A 327 33.26 7.34 -7.34
N CYS A 328 32.08 7.24 -7.94
CA CYS A 328 31.65 6.05 -8.68
C CYS A 328 32.68 5.65 -9.74
N GLY A 329 33.17 6.61 -10.53
CA GLY A 329 34.21 6.38 -11.53
C GLY A 329 35.50 5.81 -10.95
N LEU A 330 35.98 6.32 -9.80
CA LEU A 330 37.20 5.79 -9.17
C LEU A 330 37.09 4.30 -8.79
N PHE A 331 35.89 3.81 -8.51
CA PHE A 331 35.62 2.43 -8.09
C PHE A 331 35.17 1.50 -9.23
N GLU A 332 35.02 2.00 -10.45
CA GLU A 332 34.70 1.13 -11.59
C GLU A 332 35.92 0.30 -12.00
N LYS A 333 35.76 -1.03 -12.02
CA LYS A 333 36.83 -1.99 -12.35
C LYS A 333 37.58 -1.67 -13.65
N LYS A 334 36.85 -1.14 -14.65
CA LYS A 334 37.41 -0.77 -15.96
C LYS A 334 38.46 0.36 -15.88
N ASN A 335 38.41 1.19 -14.83
CA ASN A 335 39.29 2.36 -14.71
C ASN A 335 40.66 2.02 -14.08
N SER A 336 40.86 0.78 -13.60
CA SER A 336 42.16 0.24 -13.17
C SER A 336 42.94 1.11 -12.16
N ILE A 337 42.23 1.77 -11.24
CA ILE A 337 42.81 2.68 -10.24
C ILE A 337 43.18 1.88 -8.98
N LEU A 338 44.40 2.09 -8.46
CA LEU A 338 44.88 1.49 -7.20
C LEU A 338 44.27 2.23 -6.00
N ILE A 339 43.16 1.68 -5.48
CA ILE A 339 42.22 2.27 -4.52
C ILE A 339 42.84 2.59 -3.13
N LEU A 340 43.82 1.79 -2.68
CA LEU A 340 44.27 1.77 -1.27
C LEU A 340 44.91 3.06 -0.73
N LYS A 341 45.41 3.97 -1.59
CA LYS A 341 45.96 5.27 -1.16
C LYS A 341 45.03 6.46 -1.40
N ILE A 342 44.12 6.35 -2.38
CA ILE A 342 43.22 7.44 -2.77
C ILE A 342 41.99 7.48 -1.85
N GLU A 343 41.53 6.33 -1.37
CA GLU A 343 40.35 6.20 -0.50
C GLU A 343 40.42 7.11 0.73
N LYS A 344 41.52 7.11 1.48
CA LYS A 344 41.61 7.87 2.73
C LYS A 344 41.57 9.38 2.49
N TYR A 345 42.36 9.86 1.53
CA TYR A 345 42.43 11.29 1.20
C TYR A 345 41.14 11.80 0.56
N PHE A 346 40.54 11.00 -0.33
CA PHE A 346 39.29 11.37 -0.97
C PHE A 346 38.14 11.31 0.04
N MET A 347 38.05 10.29 0.89
CA MET A 347 37.00 10.19 1.93
C MET A 347 37.06 11.30 2.96
N GLU A 348 38.25 11.75 3.38
CA GLU A 348 38.39 12.88 4.30
C GLU A 348 37.89 14.19 3.67
N ASN A 349 38.23 14.44 2.40
CA ASN A 349 37.73 15.59 1.64
C ASN A 349 36.25 15.48 1.27
N PHE A 350 35.77 14.27 0.94
CA PHE A 350 34.38 13.99 0.61
C PHE A 350 33.49 14.16 1.83
N LYS A 351 33.92 13.69 3.01
CA LYS A 351 33.23 13.91 4.28
C LYS A 351 33.14 15.41 4.62
N HIS A 352 34.21 16.18 4.44
CA HIS A 352 34.17 17.63 4.67
C HIS A 352 33.16 18.35 3.74
N ASN A 353 33.09 17.95 2.47
CA ASN A 353 32.12 18.50 1.52
C ASN A 353 30.70 18.00 1.75
N MET A 354 30.53 16.75 2.19
CA MET A 354 29.24 16.18 2.56
C MET A 354 28.71 16.73 3.88
N ILE A 355 29.51 17.09 4.88
CA ILE A 355 28.98 17.63 6.15
C ILE A 355 28.20 18.94 5.91
N PHE A 356 28.61 19.75 4.93
CA PHE A 356 27.89 20.96 4.55
C PHE A 356 26.55 20.71 3.84
N GLN A 357 26.32 19.51 3.29
CA GLN A 357 25.14 19.18 2.47
C GLN A 357 24.28 18.05 3.09
N ALA A 358 24.87 17.17 3.90
CA ALA A 358 24.20 16.19 4.75
C ALA A 358 23.46 16.87 5.90
N TYR A 359 23.90 18.05 6.37
CA TYR A 359 23.05 18.90 7.21
C TYR A 359 21.75 19.34 6.50
N PHE A 360 21.74 19.36 5.16
CA PHE A 360 20.56 19.69 4.34
C PHE A 360 19.71 18.46 3.95
N SER A 361 20.32 17.28 3.72
CA SER A 361 19.60 16.04 3.35
C SER A 361 19.24 15.11 4.53
N SER A 362 19.90 15.20 5.69
CA SER A 362 19.63 14.26 6.82
C SER A 362 18.43 14.64 7.70
N ARG A 363 17.91 15.87 7.57
CA ARG A 363 16.68 16.30 8.26
C ARG A 363 15.41 16.19 7.41
N THR A 364 15.52 15.95 6.10
CA THR A 364 14.34 15.72 5.24
C THR A 364 13.84 14.27 5.28
N TYR A 365 14.65 13.31 5.76
CA TYR A 365 14.28 11.89 5.87
C TYR A 365 13.99 11.38 7.29
N LYS A 366 13.74 12.29 8.25
CA LYS A 366 13.09 11.94 9.52
C LYS A 366 11.85 12.80 9.74
N PHE A 367 10.83 12.59 8.91
CA PHE A 367 9.45 12.73 9.38
C PHE A 367 9.06 11.43 10.08
N THR A 368 9.52 11.28 11.32
CA THR A 368 8.89 10.39 12.29
C THR A 368 8.29 11.29 13.36
N GLY A 369 6.96 11.33 13.41
CA GLY A 369 6.19 11.84 14.53
C GLY A 369 5.98 13.36 14.54
N PHE A 370 4.84 13.79 13.99
CA PHE A 370 3.88 14.61 14.72
C PHE A 370 2.49 14.08 14.44
#